data_AF-R5B9C3-F1
#
_entry.id   AF-R5B9C3-F1
#
_cell.length_a   1.000
_cell.length_b   1.000
_cell.length_c   1.000
_cell.angle_alpha   90.00
_cell.angle_beta   90.00
_cell.angle_gamma   90.00
#
_symmetry.space_group_name_H-M   'P 1'
#
loop_
_entity.id
_entity.type
_entity.pdbx_description
1 polymer ?
#
loop_
_entity_poly.entity_id
_entity_poly.type
_entity_poly.pdbx_seq_one_letter_code
_entity_poly.pdbx_strand_id
1 'polypeptide(L)'
;MVENYSTMGESWKNLTLGREAFNLMLSLPDTFPGEYDTPADKADLLGQMLDRIIETEAPRFCISVREEMQRLNPSDSENEHSLAMLHDYINPAISMEDFCKCHRRHLKFDPVERTEEYEKLIPYVESEISKELKDHPRGMGFCFAYWSAKRAAFARRGIDWKSPAFMNPGVMFD
;
A
#
# COMPACT_ATOMS: atom_id res chain seq x y z
N MET A 1 -0.65 3.01 -12.94
CA MET A 1 -0.88 1.55 -12.80
C MET A 1 0.36 1.04 -12.10
N VAL A 2 0.26 0.42 -10.92
CA VAL A 2 1.46 -0.02 -10.17
C VAL A 2 2.25 -1.00 -11.06
N GLU A 3 3.49 -0.67 -11.40
CA GLU A 3 4.32 -1.42 -12.36
C GLU A 3 4.66 -2.86 -11.91
N ASN A 4 4.26 -3.23 -10.69
CA ASN A 4 4.61 -4.47 -10.02
C ASN A 4 3.52 -5.55 -10.13
N TYR A 5 2.61 -5.48 -11.10
CA TYR A 5 1.52 -6.47 -11.27
C TYR A 5 2.04 -7.92 -11.34
N SER A 6 3.24 -8.13 -11.90
CA SER A 6 3.90 -9.45 -11.98
C SER A 6 4.62 -9.89 -10.70
N THR A 7 4.61 -9.10 -9.62
CA THR A 7 5.41 -9.33 -8.40
C THR A 7 4.56 -9.49 -7.13
N MET A 8 3.29 -9.90 -7.24
CA MET A 8 2.47 -10.27 -6.07
C MET A 8 3.22 -11.24 -5.15
N GLY A 9 3.28 -10.93 -3.86
CA GLY A 9 4.12 -11.63 -2.88
C GLY A 9 5.52 -11.03 -2.68
N GLU A 10 6.04 -10.17 -3.56
CA GLU A 10 7.34 -9.51 -3.36
C GLU A 10 7.24 -8.07 -2.85
N SER A 11 6.00 -7.56 -2.69
CA SER A 11 5.74 -6.18 -2.25
C SER A 11 6.40 -5.85 -0.90
N TRP A 12 6.58 -6.85 -0.02
CA TRP A 12 7.27 -6.66 1.27
C TRP A 12 8.71 -6.18 1.14
N LYS A 13 9.44 -6.58 0.08
CA LYS A 13 10.82 -6.12 -0.14
C LYS A 13 10.84 -4.62 -0.36
N ASN A 14 9.91 -4.13 -1.18
CA ASN A 14 9.76 -2.70 -1.46
C ASN A 14 9.31 -1.93 -0.22
N LEU A 15 8.44 -2.52 0.61
CA LEU A 15 8.00 -1.85 1.84
C LEU A 15 9.14 -1.70 2.86
N THR A 16 9.97 -2.74 3.06
CA THR A 16 11.13 -2.64 3.96
C THR A 16 12.16 -1.65 3.42
N LEU A 17 12.54 -1.77 2.14
CA LEU A 17 13.49 -0.85 1.51
C LEU A 17 12.95 0.59 1.48
N GLY A 18 11.66 0.78 1.24
CA GLY A 18 11.00 2.08 1.24
C GLY A 18 11.08 2.76 2.61
N ARG A 19 10.90 2.00 3.71
CA ARG A 19 11.08 2.54 5.07
C ARG A 19 12.51 3.00 5.33
N GLU A 20 13.49 2.20 4.92
CA GLU A 20 14.91 2.54 5.06
C GLU A 20 15.29 3.77 4.22
N ALA A 21 14.86 3.78 2.95
CA ALA A 21 15.07 4.90 2.03
C ALA A 21 14.41 6.18 2.56
N PHE A 22 13.18 6.10 3.06
CA PHE A 22 12.50 7.26 3.63
C PHE A 22 13.24 7.83 4.84
N ASN A 23 13.68 6.97 5.76
CA ASN A 23 14.48 7.41 6.91
C ASN A 23 15.78 8.10 6.48
N LEU A 24 16.44 7.60 5.43
CA LEU A 24 17.61 8.26 4.85
C LEU A 24 17.21 9.63 4.27
N MET A 25 16.14 9.72 3.49
CA MET A 25 15.67 10.98 2.90
C MET A 25 15.31 12.04 3.95
N LEU A 26 14.76 11.64 5.10
CA LEU A 26 14.51 12.54 6.24
C LEU A 26 15.80 13.09 6.87
N SER A 27 16.90 12.34 6.80
CA SER A 27 18.19 12.79 7.32
C SER A 27 18.94 13.73 6.36
N LEU A 28 18.56 13.72 5.08
CA LEU A 28 19.16 14.55 4.05
C LEU A 28 18.51 15.95 4.01
N PRO A 29 19.25 16.99 3.57
CA PRO A 29 18.69 18.33 3.39
C PRO A 29 17.54 18.35 2.38
N ASP A 30 16.77 19.43 2.39
CA ASP A 30 15.65 19.65 1.45
C ASP A 30 16.12 19.88 0.01
N THR A 31 17.40 20.22 -0.19
CA THR A 31 18.05 20.33 -1.51
C THR A 31 19.43 19.70 -1.46
N PHE A 32 19.85 19.07 -2.55
CA PHE A 32 21.17 18.48 -2.70
C PHE A 32 21.68 18.72 -4.13
N PRO A 33 22.51 19.76 -4.35
CA PRO A 33 22.92 20.17 -5.69
C PRO A 33 23.51 19.03 -6.52
N GLY A 34 23.01 18.86 -7.73
CA GLY A 34 23.42 17.79 -8.65
C GLY A 34 22.66 16.47 -8.51
N GLU A 35 21.81 16.33 -7.48
CA GLU A 35 20.88 15.20 -7.33
C GLU A 35 19.42 15.68 -7.35
N TYR A 36 19.07 16.67 -6.51
CA TYR A 36 17.76 17.31 -6.47
C TYR A 36 17.91 18.78 -6.04
N ASP A 37 17.59 19.69 -6.96
CA ASP A 37 17.94 21.11 -6.82
C ASP A 37 16.87 21.90 -6.06
N THR A 38 15.64 21.38 -6.00
CA THR A 38 14.52 21.99 -5.27
C THR A 38 13.91 21.04 -4.24
N PRO A 39 13.22 21.57 -3.20
CA PRO A 39 12.43 20.73 -2.30
C PRO A 39 11.35 19.92 -3.03
N ALA A 40 10.79 20.47 -4.11
CA ALA A 40 9.82 19.76 -4.94
C ALA A 40 10.45 18.55 -5.65
N ASP A 41 11.69 18.68 -6.14
CA ASP A 41 12.43 17.55 -6.74
C ASP A 41 12.62 16.41 -5.71
N LYS A 42 12.88 16.76 -4.44
CA LYS A 42 12.94 15.79 -3.34
C LYS A 42 11.58 15.11 -3.10
N ALA A 43 10.48 15.87 -3.15
CA ALA A 43 9.13 15.33 -3.06
C ALA A 43 8.84 14.36 -4.22
N ASP A 44 9.28 14.68 -5.44
CA ASP A 44 9.12 13.82 -6.61
C ASP A 44 9.86 12.48 -6.44
N LEU A 45 11.06 12.49 -5.84
CA LEU A 45 11.79 11.25 -5.50
C LEU A 45 11.02 10.38 -4.49
N LEU A 46 10.40 11.01 -3.49
CA LEU A 46 9.53 10.30 -2.54
C LEU A 46 8.28 9.74 -3.23
N GLY A 47 7.71 10.47 -4.19
CA GLY A 47 6.61 9.99 -5.03
C GLY A 47 6.98 8.75 -5.84
N GLN A 48 8.15 8.76 -6.49
CA GLN A 48 8.67 7.61 -7.23
C GLN A 48 8.88 6.37 -6.33
N MET A 49 9.23 6.57 -5.06
CA MET A 49 9.30 5.49 -4.08
C MET A 49 7.90 4.93 -3.78
N LEU A 50 6.89 5.78 -3.59
CA LEU A 50 5.50 5.35 -3.36
C LEU A 50 4.91 4.59 -4.54
N ASP A 51 5.30 4.88 -5.79
CA ASP A 51 4.84 4.14 -6.98
C ASP A 51 5.15 2.64 -6.93
N ARG A 52 6.09 2.22 -6.07
CA ARG A 52 6.49 0.82 -5.87
C ARG A 52 5.79 0.13 -4.70
N ILE A 53 4.92 0.85 -3.99
CA ILE A 53 4.25 0.41 -2.76
C ILE A 53 2.74 0.47 -2.96
N ILE A 54 2.03 -0.59 -2.55
CA ILE A 54 0.57 -0.55 -2.48
C ILE A 54 0.20 0.21 -1.21
N GLU A 55 -0.18 1.49 -1.36
CA GLU A 55 -0.33 2.37 -0.20
C GLU A 55 -1.35 1.88 0.83
N THR A 56 -2.42 1.21 0.40
CA THR A 56 -3.43 0.65 1.32
C THR A 56 -2.94 -0.56 2.10
N GLU A 57 -1.81 -1.18 1.73
CA GLU A 57 -1.18 -2.24 2.54
C GLU A 57 -0.27 -1.67 3.65
N ALA A 58 0.20 -0.43 3.49
CA ALA A 58 1.03 0.26 4.46
C ALA A 58 0.59 1.73 4.65
N PRO A 59 -0.70 1.98 4.97
CA PRO A 59 -1.27 3.31 4.86
C PRO A 59 -0.63 4.29 5.85
N ARG A 60 -0.26 3.86 7.07
CA ARG A 60 0.37 4.76 8.05
C ARG A 60 1.77 5.18 7.61
N PHE A 61 2.54 4.25 7.05
CA PHE A 61 3.83 4.59 6.47
C PHE A 61 3.68 5.55 5.28
N CYS A 62 2.74 5.26 4.36
CA CYS A 62 2.55 6.09 3.17
C CYS A 62 2.02 7.49 3.54
N ILE A 63 1.18 7.62 4.57
CA ILE A 63 0.79 8.91 5.15
C ILE A 63 2.03 9.71 5.55
N SER A 64 2.95 9.13 6.33
CA SER A 64 4.16 9.85 6.75
C SER A 64 5.02 10.32 5.58
N VAL A 65 5.13 9.53 4.51
CA VAL A 65 5.84 9.93 3.28
C VAL A 65 5.11 11.09 2.60
N ARG A 66 3.78 11.00 2.47
CA ARG A 66 2.96 12.03 1.83
C ARG A 66 2.88 13.34 2.62
N GLU A 67 2.91 13.28 3.95
CA GLU A 67 3.02 14.45 4.82
C GLU A 67 4.35 15.18 4.57
N GLU A 68 5.45 14.43 4.40
CA GLU A 68 6.75 15.01 4.06
C GLU A 68 6.76 15.59 2.64
N MET A 69 6.18 14.90 1.66
CA MET A 69 5.98 15.45 0.32
C MET A 69 5.16 16.74 0.35
N GLN A 70 4.09 16.79 1.16
CA GLN A 70 3.26 18.00 1.33
C GLN A 70 4.05 19.16 1.95
N ARG A 71 4.94 18.87 2.91
CA ARG A 71 5.82 19.89 3.51
C ARG A 71 6.78 20.47 2.47
N LEU A 72 7.34 19.61 1.62
CA LEU A 72 8.33 19.95 0.61
C LEU A 72 7.71 20.66 -0.61
N ASN A 73 6.52 20.25 -1.03
CA ASN A 73 5.77 20.81 -2.15
C ASN A 73 4.29 21.04 -1.78
N PRO A 74 3.96 22.13 -1.05
CA PRO A 74 2.61 22.36 -0.54
C PRO A 74 1.54 22.61 -1.63
N SER A 75 1.95 22.92 -2.86
CA SER A 75 1.07 23.19 -3.98
C SER A 75 0.69 21.94 -4.78
N ASP A 76 1.22 20.77 -4.42
CA ASP A 76 0.89 19.51 -5.08
C ASP A 76 -0.51 19.01 -4.68
N SER A 77 -1.49 19.31 -5.52
CA SER A 77 -2.87 18.87 -5.33
C SER A 77 -3.07 17.35 -5.46
N GLU A 78 -2.22 16.66 -6.21
CA GLU A 78 -2.32 15.20 -6.38
C GLU A 78 -1.87 14.50 -5.10
N ASN A 79 -0.79 14.97 -4.48
CA ASN A 79 -0.37 14.51 -3.17
C ASN A 79 -1.42 14.84 -2.09
N GLU A 80 -1.95 16.07 -2.07
CA GLU A 80 -3.00 16.47 -1.13
C GLU A 80 -4.22 15.53 -1.20
N HIS A 81 -4.69 15.23 -2.41
CA HIS A 81 -5.82 14.32 -2.62
C HIS A 81 -5.53 12.90 -2.11
N SER A 82 -4.34 12.39 -2.42
CA SER A 82 -3.94 11.04 -2.04
C SER A 82 -3.74 10.90 -0.53
N LEU A 83 -3.15 11.93 0.10
CA LEU A 83 -2.97 12.01 1.55
C LEU A 83 -4.32 12.04 2.27
N ALA A 84 -5.27 12.86 1.80
CA ALA A 84 -6.62 12.91 2.35
C ALA A 84 -7.33 11.55 2.25
N MET A 85 -7.18 10.85 1.11
CA MET A 85 -7.73 9.51 0.92
C MET A 85 -7.16 8.50 1.91
N LEU A 86 -5.84 8.50 2.16
CA LEU A 86 -5.24 7.59 3.14
C LEU A 86 -5.69 7.89 4.58
N HIS A 87 -5.79 9.17 4.96
CA HIS A 87 -6.32 9.54 6.27
C HIS A 87 -7.75 9.04 6.45
N ASP A 88 -8.60 9.20 5.45
CA ASP A 88 -9.96 8.67 5.47
C ASP A 88 -9.99 7.14 5.52
N TYR A 89 -9.05 6.47 4.81
CA TYR A 89 -8.94 5.02 4.79
C TYR A 89 -8.67 4.44 6.18
N ILE A 90 -7.77 5.05 6.95
CA ILE A 90 -7.44 4.57 8.31
C ILE A 90 -8.38 5.11 9.40
N ASN A 91 -9.32 6.00 9.06
CA ASN A 91 -10.24 6.60 10.00
C ASN A 91 -11.39 5.62 10.33
N PRO A 92 -11.48 5.11 11.58
CA PRO A 92 -12.53 4.15 11.95
C PRO A 92 -13.93 4.79 12.01
N ALA A 93 -14.02 6.13 12.06
CA ALA A 93 -15.31 6.82 12.06
C ALA A 93 -15.96 6.87 10.67
N ILE A 94 -15.20 6.64 9.59
CA ILE A 94 -15.70 6.65 8.22
C ILE A 94 -16.11 5.23 7.84
N SER A 95 -17.39 5.04 7.52
CA SER A 95 -17.88 3.73 7.08
C SER A 95 -17.22 3.30 5.77
N MET A 96 -17.22 2.00 5.47
CA MET A 96 -16.73 1.51 4.18
C MET A 96 -17.53 2.10 3.01
N GLU A 97 -18.84 2.27 3.17
CA GLU A 97 -19.72 2.83 2.15
C GLU A 97 -19.41 4.30 1.87
N ASP A 98 -19.23 5.10 2.92
CA ASP A 98 -18.88 6.51 2.79
C ASP A 98 -17.49 6.69 2.20
N PHE A 99 -16.52 5.91 2.65
CA PHE A 99 -15.17 5.91 2.07
C PHE A 99 -15.22 5.62 0.56
N CYS A 100 -15.91 4.54 0.17
CA CYS A 100 -16.03 4.16 -1.24
C CYS A 100 -16.75 5.23 -2.06
N LYS A 101 -17.77 5.88 -1.50
CA LYS A 101 -18.50 6.96 -2.17
C LYS A 101 -17.65 8.21 -2.35
N CYS A 102 -17.00 8.69 -1.27
CA CYS A 102 -16.18 9.91 -1.28
C CYS A 102 -14.99 9.76 -2.24
N HIS A 103 -14.31 8.62 -2.21
CA HIS A 103 -13.11 8.36 -3.00
C HIS A 103 -13.38 7.59 -4.30
N ARG A 104 -14.65 7.46 -4.70
CA ARG A 104 -15.10 6.77 -5.93
C ARG A 104 -14.50 5.36 -6.10
N ARG A 105 -14.38 4.61 -5.01
CA ARG A 105 -13.88 3.22 -5.01
C ARG A 105 -15.06 2.27 -5.24
N HIS A 106 -14.89 1.34 -6.17
CA HIS A 106 -15.95 0.40 -6.55
C HIS A 106 -15.83 -0.96 -5.87
N LEU A 107 -14.66 -1.29 -5.33
CA LEU A 107 -14.41 -2.55 -4.63
C LEU A 107 -14.43 -2.31 -3.12
N LYS A 108 -15.19 -3.16 -2.43
CA LYS A 108 -15.14 -3.31 -0.99
C LYS A 108 -13.88 -4.07 -0.59
N PHE A 109 -13.43 -3.84 0.62
CA PHE A 109 -12.24 -4.46 1.20
C PHE A 109 -12.56 -4.84 2.65
N ASP A 110 -11.78 -5.76 3.22
CA ASP A 110 -12.01 -6.18 4.60
C ASP A 110 -11.68 -5.02 5.56
N PRO A 111 -12.58 -4.64 6.49
CA PRO A 111 -12.28 -3.64 7.52
C PRO A 111 -10.97 -3.89 8.29
N VAL A 112 -10.53 -5.15 8.43
CA VAL A 112 -9.26 -5.47 9.09
C VAL A 112 -8.06 -4.84 8.37
N GLU A 113 -8.14 -4.61 7.05
CA GLU A 113 -7.08 -3.98 6.26
C GLU A 113 -6.75 -2.55 6.72
N ARG A 114 -7.69 -1.87 7.40
CA ARG A 114 -7.49 -0.52 7.95
C ARG A 114 -6.73 -0.53 9.29
N THR A 115 -6.62 -1.69 9.92
CA THR A 115 -6.06 -1.80 11.27
C THR A 115 -4.54 -1.74 11.25
N GLU A 116 -3.96 -1.23 12.34
CA GLU A 116 -2.50 -1.20 12.50
C GLU A 116 -1.92 -2.62 12.69
N GLU A 117 -2.71 -3.52 13.27
CA GLU A 117 -2.33 -4.91 13.46
C GLU A 117 -2.14 -5.64 12.13
N TYR A 118 -3.08 -5.45 11.19
CA TYR A 118 -2.96 -5.97 9.83
C TYR A 118 -1.72 -5.42 9.12
N GLU A 119 -1.53 -4.09 9.12
CA GLU A 119 -0.41 -3.41 8.48
C GLU A 119 0.96 -3.92 8.99
N LYS A 120 1.10 -4.14 10.30
CA LYS A 120 2.34 -4.66 10.91
C LYS A 120 2.69 -6.07 10.44
N LEU A 121 1.69 -6.87 10.05
CA LEU A 121 1.88 -8.26 9.65
C LEU A 121 2.18 -8.41 8.15
N ILE A 122 1.88 -7.41 7.33
CA ILE A 122 2.06 -7.45 5.87
C ILE A 122 3.46 -7.94 5.45
N PRO A 123 4.59 -7.42 5.96
CA PRO A 123 5.91 -7.88 5.53
C PRO A 123 6.12 -9.39 5.73
N TYR A 124 5.60 -9.94 6.84
CA TYR A 124 5.73 -11.34 7.17
C TYR A 124 4.80 -12.22 6.33
N VAL A 125 3.56 -11.77 6.15
CA VAL A 125 2.54 -12.48 5.36
C VAL A 125 2.94 -12.54 3.89
N GLU A 126 3.33 -11.42 3.29
CA GLU A 126 3.75 -11.39 1.88
C GLU A 126 5.04 -12.21 1.66
N SER A 127 5.99 -12.20 2.61
CA SER A 127 7.18 -13.06 2.54
C SER A 127 6.84 -14.55 2.57
N GLU A 128 5.84 -14.93 3.36
CA GLU A 128 5.34 -16.30 3.44
C GLU A 128 4.63 -16.72 2.15
N ILE A 129 3.74 -15.88 1.62
CA ILE A 129 3.05 -16.11 0.34
C ILE A 129 4.05 -16.25 -0.80
N SER A 130 5.08 -15.39 -0.84
CA SER A 130 6.16 -15.44 -1.84
C SER A 130 6.86 -16.79 -1.87
N LYS A 131 7.13 -17.37 -0.69
CA LYS A 131 7.77 -18.68 -0.55
C LYS A 131 6.82 -19.80 -0.97
N GLU A 132 5.56 -19.72 -0.55
CA GLU A 132 4.53 -20.71 -0.85
C GLU A 132 4.22 -20.78 -2.35
N LEU A 133 4.11 -19.63 -3.01
CA LEU A 133 3.70 -19.53 -4.41
C LEU A 133 4.87 -19.33 -5.39
N LYS A 134 6.11 -19.56 -4.96
CA LYS A 134 7.32 -19.31 -5.75
C LYS A 134 7.28 -19.96 -7.14
N ASP A 135 6.84 -21.22 -7.19
CA ASP A 135 6.79 -22.02 -8.42
C ASP A 135 5.35 -22.12 -8.99
N HIS A 136 4.41 -21.34 -8.45
CA HIS A 136 3.02 -21.35 -8.90
C HIS A 136 2.86 -20.54 -10.20
N PRO A 137 2.16 -21.05 -11.23
CA PRO A 137 1.96 -20.32 -12.48
C PRO A 137 1.22 -18.99 -12.28
N ARG A 138 1.80 -17.88 -12.75
CA ARG A 138 1.21 -16.53 -12.67
C ARG A 138 0.28 -16.22 -13.84
N GLY A 139 -0.72 -17.08 -14.06
CA GLY A 139 -1.72 -16.94 -15.13
C GLY A 139 -3.12 -16.60 -14.61
N MET A 140 -4.11 -16.83 -15.47
CA MET A 140 -5.54 -16.77 -15.14
C MET A 140 -5.83 -17.55 -13.84
N GLY A 141 -6.47 -16.89 -12.88
CA GLY A 141 -6.87 -17.42 -11.59
C GLY A 141 -5.81 -17.32 -10.49
N PHE A 142 -4.63 -16.75 -10.79
CA PHE A 142 -3.56 -16.60 -9.80
C PHE A 142 -4.02 -15.79 -8.58
N CYS A 143 -4.89 -14.80 -8.76
CA CYS A 143 -5.39 -13.98 -7.65
C CYS A 143 -6.07 -14.84 -6.57
N PHE A 144 -6.78 -15.91 -6.94
CA PHE A 144 -7.43 -16.80 -5.98
C PHE A 144 -6.42 -17.64 -5.19
N ALA A 145 -5.36 -18.13 -5.84
CA ALA A 145 -4.27 -18.82 -5.16
C ALA A 145 -3.57 -17.88 -4.15
N TYR A 146 -3.27 -16.66 -4.58
CA TYR A 146 -2.71 -15.61 -3.74
C TYR A 146 -3.61 -15.28 -2.54
N TRP A 147 -4.90 -15.05 -2.74
CA TRP A 147 -5.83 -14.75 -1.64
C TRP A 147 -6.04 -15.92 -0.68
N SER A 148 -6.01 -17.15 -1.20
CA SER A 148 -6.07 -18.35 -0.36
C SER A 148 -4.86 -18.42 0.58
N ALA A 149 -3.65 -18.24 0.03
CA ALA A 149 -2.41 -18.20 0.81
C ALA A 149 -2.40 -17.04 1.82
N LYS A 150 -2.81 -15.82 1.39
CA LYS A 150 -2.92 -14.63 2.25
C LYS A 150 -3.86 -14.85 3.42
N ARG A 151 -5.05 -15.37 3.15
CA ARG A 151 -6.03 -15.71 4.19
C ARG A 151 -5.48 -16.73 5.19
N ALA A 152 -4.82 -17.78 4.70
CA ALA A 152 -4.23 -18.80 5.57
C ALA A 152 -3.11 -18.24 6.44
N ALA A 153 -2.25 -17.38 5.88
CA ALA A 153 -1.17 -16.72 6.60
C ALA A 153 -1.69 -15.76 7.70
N PHE A 154 -2.75 -15.01 7.44
CA PHE A 154 -3.39 -14.18 8.46
C PHE A 154 -4.09 -15.01 9.54
N ALA A 155 -4.79 -16.08 9.16
CA ALA A 155 -5.48 -16.95 10.11
C ALA A 155 -4.52 -17.58 11.13
N ARG A 156 -3.30 -17.97 10.70
CA ARG A 156 -2.22 -18.45 11.60
C ARG A 156 -1.80 -17.43 12.67
N ARG A 157 -2.10 -16.15 12.44
CA ARG A 157 -1.77 -15.01 13.32
C ARG A 157 -3.00 -14.45 14.03
N GLY A 158 -4.14 -15.15 13.97
CA GLY A 158 -5.37 -14.76 14.66
C GLY A 158 -6.25 -13.75 13.89
N ILE A 159 -5.91 -13.41 12.64
CA ILE A 159 -6.69 -12.50 11.81
C ILE A 159 -7.55 -13.28 10.81
N ASP A 160 -8.87 -13.12 10.89
CA ASP A 160 -9.82 -13.67 9.92
C ASP A 160 -10.06 -12.70 8.75
N TRP A 161 -9.07 -12.60 7.87
CA TRP A 161 -9.13 -11.75 6.67
C TRP A 161 -10.03 -12.36 5.57
N LYS A 162 -10.87 -11.53 4.96
CA LYS A 162 -11.78 -11.84 3.86
C LYS A 162 -11.20 -11.37 2.54
N SER A 163 -11.20 -12.26 1.55
CA SER A 163 -10.68 -11.96 0.22
C SER A 163 -11.56 -10.96 -0.55
N PRO A 164 -11.00 -10.27 -1.56
CA PRO A 164 -11.76 -9.40 -2.46
C PRO A 164 -12.96 -10.11 -3.10
N ALA A 165 -12.81 -11.37 -3.53
CA ALA A 165 -13.91 -12.17 -4.06
C ALA A 165 -15.03 -12.41 -3.04
N PHE A 166 -14.68 -12.62 -1.76
CA PHE A 166 -15.66 -12.77 -0.68
C PHE A 166 -16.38 -11.43 -0.40
N MET A 167 -15.63 -10.33 -0.37
CA MET A 167 -16.18 -8.99 -0.11
C MET A 167 -17.03 -8.46 -1.26
N ASN A 168 -16.85 -8.98 -2.47
CA ASN A 168 -17.47 -8.49 -3.70
C ASN A 168 -18.06 -9.65 -4.54
N PRO A 169 -19.13 -10.33 -4.07
CA PRO A 169 -19.65 -11.57 -4.69
C PRO A 169 -20.24 -11.40 -6.11
N GLY A 170 -20.40 -10.17 -6.59
CA GLY A 170 -20.86 -9.86 -7.95
C GLY A 170 -19.75 -9.45 -8.93
N VAL A 171 -18.49 -9.45 -8.49
CA VAL A 171 -17.35 -9.05 -9.32
C VAL A 171 -16.59 -10.31 -9.75
N MET A 172 -16.35 -10.42 -11.05
CA MET A 172 -15.46 -11.44 -11.59
C MET A 172 -14.03 -10.98 -11.43
N PHE A 173 -13.23 -11.79 -10.75
CA PHE A 173 -11.81 -11.57 -10.57
C PHE A 173 -11.01 -12.64 -11.33
N ASP A 174 -9.82 -12.26 -11.75
CA ASP A 174 -8.87 -13.14 -12.42
C ASP A 174 -7.42 -12.73 -12.10
#